data_AF-A0A1U7NW95-F1
#
_entry.id   AF-A0A1U7NW95-F1
#
_cell.length_a   1.000
_cell.length_b   1.000
_cell.length_c   1.000
_cell.angle_alpha   90.00
_cell.angle_beta   90.00
_cell.angle_gamma   90.00
#
_symmetry.space_group_name_H-M   'P 1'
#
loop_
_entity.id
_entity.type
_entity.pdbx_description
1 polymer ?
#
loop_
_entity_poly.entity_id
_entity_poly.type
_entity_poly.pdbx_seq_one_letter_code
_entity_poly.pdbx_strand_id
1 'polypeptide(L)'
;MSCLLLCWTLLGHAGAASFGIETRLLGRPLTAQQQATVREAADRVGALITSPYAPVRVEIAANDCDQGLPKVQGTLKKLLVFVVVKRLGDDVYATGMPCDLRDGSYLPVYGVIDLNADGLSELAREDLLDTMIHELLHVLGVGTLWEAEYRVSISGDTDERSFVRRVGGALYYTGPHALAAYRTLGGQKPGVPLDPDAGHWSGRAVCAEILSGAAGDFTGRVNPVSVLTLGALEDLGYRVNRAGASSFKLPQGSCAAQIKKDASVNPPGAPMRVPQGGFATCAAARAAGASLPIRRGQPGYRVGLDGDGDGLACETGR
;
A
#
# COMPACT_ATOMS: atom_id res chain seq x y z
N MET A 1 -35.21 24.73 -57.31
CA MET A 1 -35.03 24.78 -55.84
C MET A 1 -34.18 23.59 -55.45
N SER A 2 -32.89 23.82 -55.22
CA SER A 2 -31.91 22.79 -54.88
C SER A 2 -32.05 22.39 -53.41
N CYS A 3 -32.16 21.08 -53.15
CA CYS A 3 -32.08 20.53 -51.81
C CYS A 3 -30.71 19.84 -51.65
N LEU A 4 -29.76 20.53 -51.00
CA LEU A 4 -28.46 19.99 -50.62
C LEU A 4 -28.64 19.13 -49.36
N LEU A 5 -28.59 17.81 -49.52
CA LEU A 5 -28.47 16.86 -48.42
C LEU A 5 -27.02 16.89 -47.90
N LEU A 6 -26.81 17.60 -46.79
CA LEU A 6 -25.58 17.53 -46.00
C LEU A 6 -25.52 16.16 -45.30
N CYS A 7 -24.72 15.26 -45.84
CA CYS A 7 -24.30 14.04 -45.17
C CYS A 7 -23.37 14.42 -44.01
N TRP A 8 -23.88 14.43 -42.78
CA TRP A 8 -23.05 14.53 -41.59
C TRP A 8 -22.38 13.17 -41.39
N THR A 9 -21.10 13.08 -41.73
CA THR A 9 -20.24 11.98 -41.29
C THR A 9 -20.20 12.02 -39.77
N LEU A 10 -20.83 11.02 -39.13
CA LEU A 10 -20.58 10.66 -37.74
C LEU A 10 -19.11 10.23 -37.63
N LEU A 11 -18.22 11.20 -37.38
CA LEU A 11 -16.93 10.93 -36.76
C LEU A 11 -17.22 10.36 -35.38
N GLY A 12 -17.29 9.03 -35.32
CA GLY A 12 -17.29 8.30 -34.06
C GLY A 12 -16.10 8.80 -33.24
N HIS A 13 -16.38 9.52 -32.15
CA HIS A 13 -15.38 9.78 -31.15
C HIS A 13 -14.98 8.41 -30.61
N ALA A 14 -13.83 7.89 -31.04
CA ALA A 14 -13.19 6.78 -30.35
C ALA A 14 -13.07 7.22 -28.89
N GLY A 15 -13.95 6.69 -28.03
CA GLY A 15 -13.97 7.04 -26.63
C GLY A 15 -12.57 6.87 -26.07
N ALA A 16 -12.06 7.89 -25.37
CA ALA A 16 -10.74 7.81 -24.77
C ALA A 16 -10.68 6.53 -23.92
N ALA A 17 -9.67 5.69 -24.16
CA ALA A 17 -9.53 4.44 -23.45
C ALA A 17 -9.45 4.70 -21.94
N SER A 18 -10.16 3.88 -21.16
CA SER A 18 -10.12 3.94 -19.69
C SER A 18 -8.68 3.79 -19.18
N PHE A 19 -8.40 4.34 -18.00
CA PHE A 19 -7.11 4.11 -17.35
C PHE A 19 -6.93 2.61 -17.14
N GLY A 20 -5.77 2.09 -17.53
CA GLY A 20 -5.45 0.68 -17.41
C GLY A 20 -4.02 0.52 -16.92
N ILE A 21 -3.81 -0.54 -16.15
CA ILE A 21 -2.50 -0.94 -15.64
C ILE A 21 -2.14 -2.27 -16.31
N GLU A 22 -1.00 -2.31 -16.99
CA GLU A 22 -0.41 -3.54 -17.54
C GLU A 22 0.68 -4.02 -16.59
N THR A 23 0.52 -5.24 -16.06
CA THR A 23 1.54 -5.86 -15.21
C THR A 23 2.42 -6.82 -16.01
N ARG A 24 3.75 -6.72 -15.86
CA ARG A 24 4.72 -7.70 -16.37
C ARG A 24 5.42 -8.40 -15.22
N LEU A 25 5.25 -9.71 -15.16
CA LEU A 25 5.75 -10.53 -14.05
C LEU A 25 7.18 -11.00 -14.33
N LEU A 26 8.07 -10.83 -13.36
CA LEU A 26 9.48 -11.21 -13.42
C LEU A 26 9.91 -11.92 -12.13
N GLY A 27 11.09 -12.54 -12.14
CA GLY A 27 11.63 -13.24 -10.97
C GLY A 27 11.00 -14.62 -10.74
N ARG A 28 10.78 -14.98 -9.47
CA ARG A 28 10.19 -16.29 -9.11
C ARG A 28 8.80 -16.44 -9.73
N PRO A 29 8.50 -17.55 -10.44
CA PRO A 29 7.18 -17.74 -11.05
C PRO A 29 6.05 -17.74 -10.01
N LEU A 30 5.02 -16.93 -10.29
CA LEU A 30 3.75 -16.96 -9.56
C LEU A 30 2.85 -18.09 -10.08
N THR A 31 2.06 -18.69 -9.19
CA THR A 31 1.01 -19.65 -9.58
C THR A 31 -0.08 -18.96 -10.41
N ALA A 32 -0.87 -19.72 -11.17
CA ALA A 32 -1.96 -19.14 -11.97
C ALA A 32 -2.95 -18.31 -11.12
N GLN A 33 -3.20 -18.74 -9.88
CA GLN A 33 -4.06 -18.02 -8.93
C GLN A 33 -3.41 -16.71 -8.48
N GLN A 34 -2.13 -16.71 -8.10
CA GLN A 34 -1.41 -15.49 -7.73
C GLN A 34 -1.35 -14.50 -8.89
N GLN A 35 -1.10 -14.97 -10.12
CA GLN A 35 -1.13 -14.12 -11.31
C GLN A 35 -2.52 -13.51 -11.55
N ALA A 36 -3.59 -14.26 -11.27
CA ALA A 36 -4.96 -13.74 -11.37
C ALA A 36 -5.23 -12.68 -10.31
N THR A 37 -4.74 -12.86 -9.09
CA THR A 37 -4.83 -11.86 -8.02
C THR A 37 -4.10 -10.56 -8.38
N VAL A 38 -2.89 -10.65 -8.95
CA VAL A 38 -2.14 -9.47 -9.41
C VAL A 38 -2.92 -8.70 -10.49
N ARG A 39 -3.50 -9.41 -11.48
CA ARG A 39 -4.33 -8.78 -12.51
C ARG A 39 -5.58 -8.12 -11.92
N GLU A 40 -6.23 -8.79 -10.96
CA GLU A 40 -7.40 -8.24 -10.28
C GLU A 40 -7.09 -6.97 -9.50
N ALA A 41 -5.94 -6.90 -8.83
CA ALA A 41 -5.46 -5.69 -8.16
C ALA A 41 -5.31 -4.53 -9.17
N ALA A 42 -4.63 -4.81 -10.31
CA ALA A 42 -4.42 -3.85 -11.39
C ALA A 42 -5.74 -3.33 -11.98
N ASP A 43 -6.71 -4.22 -12.22
CA ASP A 43 -8.04 -3.85 -12.73
C ASP A 43 -8.82 -3.01 -11.71
N ARG A 44 -8.80 -3.39 -10.43
CA ARG A 44 -9.48 -2.65 -9.34
C ARG A 44 -8.91 -1.24 -9.18
N VAL A 45 -7.58 -1.10 -9.12
CA VAL A 45 -6.92 0.21 -9.01
C VAL A 45 -7.16 1.04 -10.27
N GLY A 46 -7.04 0.45 -11.46
CA GLY A 46 -7.33 1.13 -12.72
C GLY A 46 -8.77 1.67 -12.80
N ALA A 47 -9.76 0.92 -12.29
CA ALA A 47 -11.16 1.34 -12.26
C ALA A 47 -11.46 2.51 -11.29
N LEU A 48 -10.54 2.82 -10.37
CA LEU A 48 -10.64 4.00 -9.51
C LEU A 48 -10.23 5.30 -10.24
N ILE A 49 -9.61 5.21 -11.42
CA ILE A 49 -9.11 6.36 -12.19
C ILE A 49 -9.98 6.57 -13.44
N THR A 50 -10.54 7.76 -13.59
CA THR A 50 -11.42 8.15 -14.70
C THR A 50 -10.71 9.01 -15.75
N SER A 51 -9.58 9.63 -15.41
CA SER A 51 -8.71 10.25 -16.42
C SER A 51 -8.10 9.18 -17.32
N PRO A 52 -8.09 9.34 -18.65
CA PRO A 52 -7.47 8.37 -19.55
C PRO A 52 -5.94 8.34 -19.35
N TYR A 53 -5.32 7.20 -19.62
CA TYR A 53 -3.86 7.15 -19.77
C TYR A 53 -3.48 7.75 -21.14
N ALA A 54 -2.74 8.85 -21.14
CA ALA A 54 -2.25 9.46 -22.38
C ALA A 54 -1.16 8.56 -23.00
N PRO A 55 -1.28 8.05 -24.24
CA PRO A 55 -0.21 7.22 -24.80
C PRO A 55 1.14 7.94 -24.84
N VAL A 56 2.23 7.21 -24.54
CA VAL A 56 3.60 7.77 -24.53
C VAL A 56 4.58 6.85 -25.22
N ARG A 57 5.47 7.43 -26.02
CA ARG A 57 6.58 6.69 -26.64
C ARG A 57 7.72 6.61 -25.64
N VAL A 58 8.25 5.40 -25.43
CA VAL A 58 9.31 5.12 -24.47
C VAL A 58 10.46 4.40 -25.15
N GLU A 59 11.67 4.70 -24.68
CA GLU A 59 12.91 3.96 -24.98
C GLU A 59 13.66 3.73 -23.66
N ILE A 60 13.09 2.89 -22.79
CA ILE A 60 13.62 2.59 -21.46
C ILE A 60 14.72 1.55 -21.58
N ALA A 61 15.91 1.85 -21.06
CA ALA A 61 17.04 0.94 -21.04
C ALA A 61 16.78 -0.27 -20.11
N ALA A 62 17.50 -1.37 -20.33
CA ALA A 62 17.48 -2.46 -19.37
C ALA A 62 18.17 -2.02 -18.07
N ASN A 63 17.63 -2.44 -16.93
CA ASN A 63 18.11 -2.09 -15.58
C ASN A 63 18.03 -0.59 -15.22
N ASP A 64 17.23 0.20 -15.94
CA ASP A 64 17.17 1.66 -15.76
C ASP A 64 16.57 2.05 -14.40
N CYS A 65 15.49 1.37 -13.98
CA CYS A 65 14.83 1.61 -12.70
C CYS A 65 15.29 0.65 -11.58
N ASP A 66 15.44 -0.63 -11.90
CA ASP A 66 15.94 -1.64 -10.97
C ASP A 66 16.67 -2.75 -11.73
N GLN A 67 17.61 -3.41 -11.06
CA GLN A 67 18.40 -4.49 -11.62
C GLN A 67 17.50 -5.68 -12.02
N GLY A 68 17.64 -6.14 -13.26
CA GLY A 68 16.88 -7.25 -13.84
C GLY A 68 15.68 -6.83 -14.68
N LEU A 69 15.36 -5.53 -14.75
CA LEU A 69 14.28 -5.05 -15.60
C LEU A 69 14.68 -5.05 -17.09
N PRO A 70 13.81 -5.53 -17.99
CA PRO A 70 14.10 -5.60 -19.42
C PRO A 70 14.00 -4.22 -20.07
N LYS A 71 14.69 -4.05 -21.21
CA LYS A 71 14.48 -2.90 -22.10
C LYS A 71 13.02 -2.82 -22.54
N VAL A 72 12.44 -1.63 -22.54
CA VAL A 72 11.10 -1.37 -23.10
C VAL A 72 11.20 -0.33 -24.21
N GLN A 73 10.71 -0.67 -25.39
CA GLN A 73 10.65 0.24 -26.52
C GLN A 73 9.28 0.17 -27.18
N GLY A 74 8.70 1.33 -27.51
CA GLY A 74 7.43 1.40 -28.21
C GLY A 74 6.50 2.46 -27.63
N THR A 75 5.19 2.28 -27.79
CA THR A 75 4.18 3.19 -27.24
C THR A 75 3.40 2.48 -26.15
N LEU A 76 3.51 2.97 -24.92
CA LEU A 76 2.68 2.54 -23.81
C LEU A 76 1.31 3.23 -23.94
N LYS A 77 0.23 2.44 -23.85
CA LYS A 77 -1.17 2.92 -23.86
C LYS A 77 -1.84 2.75 -22.49
N LYS A 78 -1.11 2.18 -21.54
CA LYS A 78 -1.49 1.87 -20.17
C LYS A 78 -0.28 2.15 -19.28
N LEU A 79 -0.49 2.34 -17.98
CA LEU A 79 0.60 2.36 -17.02
C LEU A 79 1.26 0.98 -17.00
N LEU A 80 2.56 0.91 -17.30
CA LEU A 80 3.31 -0.34 -17.22
C LEU A 80 3.86 -0.51 -15.80
N VAL A 81 3.61 -1.66 -15.18
CA VAL A 81 4.15 -2.00 -13.87
C VAL A 81 4.88 -3.33 -13.95
N PHE A 82 6.16 -3.35 -13.63
CA PHE A 82 6.89 -4.59 -13.44
C PHE A 82 6.61 -5.13 -12.04
N VAL A 83 6.17 -6.38 -11.92
CA VAL A 83 6.04 -7.07 -10.63
C VAL A 83 7.15 -8.11 -10.55
N VAL A 84 8.17 -7.83 -9.75
CA VAL A 84 9.37 -8.63 -9.61
C VAL A 84 9.28 -9.45 -8.33
N VAL A 85 9.22 -10.77 -8.45
CA VAL A 85 9.18 -11.65 -7.27
C VAL A 85 10.60 -12.02 -6.86
N LYS A 86 11.09 -11.41 -5.77
CA LYS A 86 12.45 -11.61 -5.24
C LYS A 86 12.45 -11.63 -3.73
N ARG A 87 13.53 -12.10 -3.09
CA ARG A 87 13.63 -12.12 -1.63
C ARG A 87 13.91 -10.71 -1.11
N LEU A 88 13.06 -10.21 -0.22
CA LEU A 88 13.23 -8.89 0.42
C LEU A 88 13.67 -8.98 1.89
N GLY A 89 13.76 -10.20 2.43
CA GLY A 89 14.01 -10.43 3.86
C GLY A 89 12.72 -10.63 4.64
N ASP A 90 12.84 -10.66 5.96
CA ASP A 90 11.69 -10.76 6.85
C ASP A 90 11.04 -9.37 7.02
N ASP A 91 9.75 -9.33 7.38
CA ASP A 91 8.98 -8.11 7.71
C ASP A 91 8.58 -7.17 6.55
N VAL A 92 8.82 -7.54 5.29
CA VAL A 92 8.35 -6.77 4.11
C VAL A 92 7.51 -7.65 3.21
N TYR A 93 6.25 -7.27 2.94
CA TYR A 93 5.42 -8.00 1.98
C TYR A 93 5.75 -7.62 0.54
N ALA A 94 5.88 -6.34 0.27
CA ALA A 94 6.28 -5.80 -1.02
C ALA A 94 6.76 -4.35 -0.87
N THR A 95 7.30 -3.79 -1.95
CA THR A 95 7.52 -2.35 -2.12
C THR A 95 7.10 -1.93 -3.52
N GLY A 96 6.63 -0.70 -3.67
CA GLY A 96 6.17 -0.15 -4.94
C GLY A 96 6.64 1.29 -5.14
N MET A 97 7.09 1.62 -6.35
CA MET A 97 7.49 2.98 -6.69
C MET A 97 7.34 3.29 -8.19
N PRO A 98 7.06 4.56 -8.54
CA PRO A 98 7.20 5.00 -9.91
C PRO A 98 8.69 5.03 -10.29
N CYS A 99 8.97 4.68 -11.55
CA CYS A 99 10.33 4.67 -12.09
C CYS A 99 10.63 5.91 -12.93
N ASP A 100 9.62 6.39 -13.67
CA ASP A 100 9.74 7.54 -14.55
C ASP A 100 8.41 8.28 -14.60
N LEU A 101 8.48 9.59 -14.76
CA LEU A 101 7.36 10.51 -14.68
C LEU A 101 7.21 11.28 -15.98
N ARG A 102 5.98 11.64 -16.31
CA ARG A 102 5.71 12.48 -17.48
C ARG A 102 6.20 13.90 -17.28
N ASP A 103 6.82 14.45 -18.32
CA ASP A 103 7.02 15.89 -18.41
C ASP A 103 5.68 16.64 -18.26
N GLY A 104 5.70 17.67 -17.42
CA GLY A 104 4.55 18.55 -17.17
C GLY A 104 3.53 18.00 -16.18
N SER A 105 2.98 16.80 -16.41
CA SER A 105 1.95 16.25 -15.51
C SER A 105 2.52 15.54 -14.29
N TYR A 106 3.78 15.11 -14.35
CA TYR A 106 4.47 14.33 -13.30
C TYR A 106 3.74 13.04 -12.90
N LEU A 107 2.87 12.54 -13.78
CA LEU A 107 2.18 11.27 -13.55
C LEU A 107 3.09 10.12 -14.03
N PRO A 108 3.15 9.00 -13.29
CA PRO A 108 3.93 7.83 -13.65
C PRO A 108 3.75 7.33 -15.09
N VAL A 109 4.87 7.13 -15.77
CA VAL A 109 4.95 6.47 -17.08
C VAL A 109 4.96 4.95 -16.90
N TYR A 110 5.84 4.50 -16.01
CA TYR A 110 5.97 3.11 -15.58
C TYR A 110 6.48 3.04 -14.13
N GLY A 111 6.35 1.87 -13.52
CA GLY A 111 6.85 1.62 -12.16
C GLY A 111 7.24 0.17 -11.93
N VAL A 112 7.71 -0.08 -10.71
CA VAL A 112 8.10 -1.41 -10.25
C VAL A 112 7.44 -1.71 -8.92
N ILE A 113 7.06 -2.97 -8.74
CA ILE A 113 6.67 -3.57 -7.48
C ILE A 113 7.60 -4.75 -7.24
N ASP A 114 8.33 -4.71 -6.13
CA ASP A 114 9.05 -5.87 -5.64
C ASP A 114 8.15 -6.65 -4.68
N LEU A 115 7.72 -7.84 -5.08
CA LEU A 115 6.91 -8.72 -4.25
C LEU A 115 7.80 -9.72 -3.54
N ASN A 116 7.72 -9.80 -2.21
CA ASN A 116 8.58 -10.68 -1.45
C ASN A 116 8.29 -12.15 -1.78
N ALA A 117 9.34 -12.88 -2.14
CA ALA A 117 9.26 -14.32 -2.39
C ALA A 117 9.10 -15.11 -1.09
N ASP A 118 9.61 -14.60 0.03
CA ASP A 118 9.56 -15.24 1.34
C ASP A 118 8.11 -15.16 1.88
N GLY A 119 7.56 -16.30 2.33
CA GLY A 119 6.18 -16.39 2.82
C GLY A 119 5.06 -16.35 1.76
N LEU A 120 5.33 -15.94 0.52
CA LEU A 120 4.30 -15.76 -0.53
C LEU A 120 3.55 -17.04 -0.92
N SER A 121 4.13 -18.23 -0.69
CA SER A 121 3.40 -19.50 -0.92
C SER A 121 2.27 -19.72 0.10
N GLU A 122 2.41 -19.17 1.30
CA GLU A 122 1.45 -19.30 2.41
C GLU A 122 0.56 -18.05 2.56
N LEU A 123 0.83 -16.99 1.81
CA LEU A 123 0.08 -15.75 1.85
C LEU A 123 -1.34 -15.98 1.30
N ALA A 124 -2.35 -15.62 2.08
CA ALA A 124 -3.74 -15.76 1.67
C ALA A 124 -4.03 -14.90 0.42
N ARG A 125 -5.01 -15.32 -0.37
CA ARG A 125 -5.34 -14.63 -1.63
C ARG A 125 -5.72 -13.17 -1.37
N GLU A 126 -6.50 -12.94 -0.33
CA GLU A 126 -6.97 -11.63 0.09
C GLU A 126 -5.84 -10.72 0.58
N ASP A 127 -4.85 -11.27 1.28
CA ASP A 127 -3.68 -10.50 1.73
C ASP A 127 -2.77 -10.14 0.54
N LEU A 128 -2.56 -11.07 -0.41
CA LEU A 128 -1.86 -10.76 -1.66
C LEU A 128 -2.61 -9.69 -2.47
N LEU A 129 -3.93 -9.77 -2.53
CA LEU A 129 -4.74 -8.77 -3.22
C LEU A 129 -4.62 -7.40 -2.54
N ASP A 130 -4.63 -7.36 -1.21
CA ASP A 130 -4.44 -6.15 -0.41
C ASP A 130 -3.09 -5.51 -0.67
N THR A 131 -2.00 -6.29 -0.52
CA THR A 131 -0.62 -5.86 -0.80
C THR A 131 -0.49 -5.32 -2.22
N MET A 132 -1.00 -6.02 -3.22
CA MET A 132 -0.87 -5.55 -4.61
C MET A 132 -1.65 -4.25 -4.87
N ILE A 133 -2.82 -4.06 -4.25
CA ILE A 133 -3.56 -2.79 -4.36
C ILE A 133 -2.76 -1.65 -3.70
N HIS A 134 -2.21 -1.90 -2.51
CA HIS A 134 -1.38 -0.95 -1.78
C HIS A 134 -0.17 -0.50 -2.61
N GLU A 135 0.62 -1.45 -3.12
CA GLU A 135 1.82 -1.11 -3.89
C GLU A 135 1.51 -0.45 -5.23
N LEU A 136 0.40 -0.81 -5.88
CA LEU A 136 -0.03 -0.13 -7.11
C LEU A 136 -0.39 1.33 -6.86
N LEU A 137 -0.93 1.67 -5.68
CA LEU A 137 -1.20 3.05 -5.29
C LEU A 137 0.09 3.82 -5.00
N HIS A 138 1.12 3.17 -4.44
CA HIS A 138 2.47 3.73 -4.36
C HIS A 138 3.09 3.97 -5.73
N VAL A 139 2.94 3.03 -6.68
CA VAL A 139 3.40 3.22 -8.07
C VAL A 139 2.69 4.41 -8.73
N LEU A 140 1.42 4.66 -8.40
CA LEU A 140 0.67 5.83 -8.88
C LEU A 140 1.10 7.16 -8.22
N GLY A 141 1.95 7.11 -7.20
CA GLY A 141 2.49 8.30 -6.56
C GLY A 141 1.98 8.59 -5.15
N VAL A 142 0.98 7.85 -4.66
CA VAL A 142 0.45 8.05 -3.31
C VAL A 142 1.53 7.59 -2.32
N GLY A 143 2.09 8.50 -1.53
CA GLY A 143 3.16 8.18 -0.59
C GLY A 143 4.58 8.23 -1.16
N THR A 144 4.73 8.22 -2.49
CA THR A 144 6.05 8.23 -3.16
C THR A 144 6.34 9.54 -3.89
N LEU A 145 5.31 10.31 -4.26
CA LEU A 145 5.43 11.59 -4.97
C LEU A 145 4.87 12.78 -4.15
N TRP A 146 4.86 12.67 -2.82
CA TRP A 146 4.31 13.72 -1.95
C TRP A 146 5.30 14.81 -1.56
N GLU A 147 6.60 14.55 -1.67
CA GLU A 147 7.66 15.47 -1.26
C GLU A 147 8.31 16.17 -2.46
N ALA A 148 8.92 17.34 -2.21
CA ALA A 148 9.40 18.25 -3.25
C ALA A 148 10.49 17.66 -4.16
N GLU A 149 11.27 16.69 -3.66
CA GLU A 149 12.32 16.00 -4.44
C GLU A 149 11.74 15.13 -5.57
N TYR A 150 10.43 14.86 -5.54
CA TYR A 150 9.72 14.00 -6.50
C TYR A 150 8.64 14.75 -7.33
N ARG A 151 8.65 16.09 -7.26
CA ARG A 151 7.90 17.14 -8.01
C ARG A 151 6.46 16.84 -8.45
N VAL A 152 5.53 17.55 -7.82
CA VAL A 152 4.12 17.73 -8.24
C VAL A 152 3.91 19.12 -8.84
N SER A 153 3.14 19.23 -9.93
CA SER A 153 2.51 20.49 -10.34
C SER A 153 1.08 20.27 -10.83
N ILE A 154 0.12 20.93 -10.18
CA ILE A 154 -1.30 20.98 -10.58
C ILE A 154 -1.57 22.22 -11.47
N SER A 155 -0.59 23.10 -11.70
CA SER A 155 -0.85 24.38 -12.40
C SER A 155 0.27 24.94 -13.28
N GLY A 156 1.42 24.30 -13.42
CA GLY A 156 2.51 24.79 -14.28
C GLY A 156 3.27 26.04 -13.78
N ASP A 157 2.86 26.67 -12.68
CA ASP A 157 3.42 27.98 -12.25
C ASP A 157 4.34 27.97 -11.00
N THR A 158 4.65 26.82 -10.38
CA THR A 158 5.65 26.75 -9.27
C THR A 158 6.32 25.37 -9.19
N ASP A 159 7.67 25.34 -9.13
CA ASP A 159 8.50 24.12 -9.19
C ASP A 159 8.56 23.28 -7.89
N GLU A 160 7.98 23.73 -6.77
CA GLU A 160 8.00 22.98 -5.51
C GLU A 160 6.67 23.06 -4.76
N ARG A 161 5.94 21.95 -4.71
CA ARG A 161 4.85 21.74 -3.76
C ARG A 161 4.99 20.37 -3.11
N SER A 162 5.70 20.34 -1.99
CA SER A 162 5.54 19.22 -1.04
C SER A 162 4.15 19.29 -0.42
N PHE A 163 3.44 18.18 -0.42
CA PHE A 163 2.21 18.01 0.35
C PHE A 163 2.49 17.64 1.80
N VAL A 164 3.74 17.32 2.15
CA VAL A 164 4.12 16.94 3.51
C VAL A 164 4.57 18.17 4.29
N ARG A 165 4.03 18.34 5.50
CA ARG A 165 4.41 19.39 6.44
C ARG A 165 4.67 18.83 7.83
N ARG A 166 5.71 19.35 8.47
CA ARG A 166 5.99 19.07 9.88
C ARG A 166 5.35 20.14 10.77
N VAL A 167 4.49 19.73 11.70
CA VAL A 167 3.85 20.61 12.69
C VAL A 167 4.01 20.00 14.07
N GLY A 168 4.74 20.68 14.96
CA GLY A 168 4.97 20.21 16.34
C GLY A 168 5.64 18.84 16.42
N GLY A 169 6.59 18.56 15.51
CA GLY A 169 7.32 17.29 15.44
C GLY A 169 6.60 16.17 14.65
N ALA A 170 5.28 16.28 14.44
CA ALA A 170 4.50 15.32 13.66
C ALA A 170 4.44 15.68 12.17
N LEU A 171 4.35 14.67 11.31
CA LEU A 171 4.19 14.82 9.86
C LEU A 171 2.72 14.77 9.47
N TYR A 172 2.36 15.63 8.53
CA TYR A 172 1.01 15.73 8.00
C TYR A 172 1.03 15.88 6.48
N TYR A 173 0.13 15.18 5.81
CA TYR A 173 -0.23 15.46 4.43
C TYR A 173 -1.22 16.62 4.38
N THR A 174 -1.02 17.51 3.42
CA THR A 174 -1.72 18.80 3.30
C THR A 174 -2.29 19.06 1.91
N GLY A 175 -2.30 18.05 1.04
CA GLY A 175 -3.02 18.12 -0.24
C GLY A 175 -4.51 18.45 -0.02
N PRO A 176 -5.07 19.43 -0.75
CA PRO A 176 -6.39 19.96 -0.46
C PRO A 176 -7.53 18.93 -0.59
N HIS A 177 -7.47 18.01 -1.56
CA HIS A 177 -8.51 17.01 -1.79
C HIS A 177 -8.50 15.93 -0.71
N ALA A 178 -7.35 15.33 -0.39
CA ALA A 178 -7.25 14.35 0.69
C ALA A 178 -7.57 14.98 2.05
N LEU A 179 -7.12 16.22 2.30
CA LEU A 179 -7.45 16.92 3.54
C LEU A 179 -8.95 17.18 3.66
N ALA A 180 -9.62 17.60 2.59
CA ALA A 180 -11.07 17.77 2.59
C ALA A 180 -11.77 16.43 2.89
N ALA A 181 -11.36 15.34 2.24
CA ALA A 181 -11.87 14.00 2.52
C ALA A 181 -11.66 13.60 3.99
N TYR A 182 -10.47 13.82 4.54
CA TYR A 182 -10.17 13.58 5.96
C TYR A 182 -11.10 14.35 6.89
N ARG A 183 -11.44 15.61 6.59
CA ARG A 183 -12.42 16.38 7.36
C ARG A 183 -13.81 15.76 7.33
N THR A 184 -14.27 15.33 6.15
CA THR A 184 -15.60 14.67 6.02
C THR A 184 -15.68 13.36 6.79
N LEU A 185 -14.56 12.66 6.97
CA LEU A 185 -14.46 11.45 7.77
C LEU A 185 -14.37 11.72 9.29
N GLY A 186 -14.37 12.99 9.71
CA GLY A 186 -14.31 13.43 11.12
C GLY A 186 -12.92 13.84 11.60
N GLY A 187 -11.95 13.98 10.70
CA GLY A 187 -10.57 14.32 11.03
C GLY A 187 -10.39 15.75 11.54
N GLN A 188 -9.69 15.91 12.67
CA GLN A 188 -9.54 17.21 13.35
C GLN A 188 -8.12 17.77 13.33
N LYS A 189 -7.10 16.96 13.04
CA LYS A 189 -5.69 17.39 13.04
C LYS A 189 -5.38 18.41 11.93
N PRO A 190 -4.29 19.21 12.01
CA PRO A 190 -4.00 20.27 11.03
C PRO A 190 -3.89 19.78 9.57
N GLY A 191 -3.43 18.55 9.36
CA GLY A 191 -3.51 17.81 8.11
C GLY A 191 -3.85 16.33 8.36
N VAL A 192 -3.73 15.50 7.33
CA VAL A 192 -3.87 14.03 7.49
C VAL A 192 -2.60 13.50 8.16
N PRO A 193 -2.67 12.86 9.35
CA PRO A 193 -1.47 12.38 10.02
C PRO A 193 -0.74 11.32 9.17
N LEU A 194 0.58 11.43 9.08
CA LEU A 194 1.45 10.47 8.40
C LEU A 194 2.25 9.66 9.42
N ASP A 195 2.66 8.46 9.02
CA ASP A 195 3.70 7.74 9.73
C ASP A 195 5.08 8.38 9.49
N PRO A 196 6.11 8.02 10.28
CA PRO A 196 7.42 8.69 10.23
C PRO A 196 8.13 8.63 8.87
N ASP A 197 7.76 7.68 8.01
CA ASP A 197 8.28 7.53 6.65
C ASP A 197 7.75 8.56 5.65
N ALA A 198 6.76 9.38 6.04
CA ALA A 198 6.04 10.30 5.17
C ALA A 198 5.34 9.66 3.95
N GLY A 199 5.39 8.33 3.80
CA GLY A 199 4.82 7.59 2.67
C GLY A 199 3.48 6.95 2.98
N HIS A 200 3.15 6.77 4.25
CA HIS A 200 1.90 6.17 4.67
C HIS A 200 1.04 7.10 5.50
N TRP A 201 -0.29 6.93 5.40
CA TRP A 201 -1.19 7.44 6.43
C TRP A 201 -0.81 6.83 7.78
N SER A 202 -0.93 7.61 8.85
CA SER A 202 -0.52 7.07 10.15
C SER A 202 -1.38 5.89 10.55
N GLY A 203 -0.75 4.75 10.82
CA GLY A 203 -1.43 3.53 11.25
C GLY A 203 -2.33 3.73 12.46
N ARG A 204 -1.92 4.61 13.38
CA ARG A 204 -2.72 4.96 14.57
C ARG A 204 -3.91 5.87 14.29
N ALA A 205 -3.91 6.56 13.14
CA ALA A 205 -4.94 7.51 12.77
C ALA A 205 -6.01 6.90 11.85
N VAL A 206 -5.62 6.00 10.94
CA VAL A 206 -6.53 5.44 9.93
C VAL A 206 -6.66 3.92 9.97
N CYS A 207 -5.83 3.21 10.74
CA CYS A 207 -5.91 1.77 10.99
C CYS A 207 -5.92 0.93 9.72
N ALA A 208 -7.08 0.40 9.32
CA ALA A 208 -7.25 -0.51 8.20
C ALA A 208 -7.51 0.21 6.87
N GLU A 209 -7.24 1.51 6.75
CA GLU A 209 -7.24 2.16 5.42
C GLU A 209 -6.10 1.58 4.59
N ILE A 210 -6.32 1.34 3.30
CA ILE A 210 -5.37 0.61 2.46
C ILE A 210 -3.94 1.20 2.51
N LEU A 211 -3.75 2.52 2.55
CA LEU A 211 -2.44 3.20 2.53
C LEU A 211 -1.89 3.51 3.93
N SER A 212 -2.46 2.86 4.94
CA SER A 212 -2.01 2.92 6.32
C SER A 212 -0.70 2.17 6.50
N GLY A 213 0.22 2.72 7.30
CA GLY A 213 1.43 1.99 7.71
C GLY A 213 1.15 0.78 8.62
N ALA A 214 -0.10 0.64 9.08
CA ALA A 214 -0.59 -0.53 9.82
C ALA A 214 -1.52 -1.43 8.99
N ALA A 215 -1.68 -1.21 7.68
CA ALA A 215 -2.61 -2.01 6.85
C ALA A 215 -2.32 -3.52 6.92
N GLY A 216 -1.03 -3.88 6.97
CA GLY A 216 -0.57 -5.27 7.13
C GLY A 216 -0.99 -5.96 8.42
N ASP A 217 -1.43 -5.20 9.45
CA ASP A 217 -1.97 -5.78 10.68
C ASP A 217 -3.44 -6.23 10.54
N PHE A 218 -4.11 -5.86 9.44
CA PHE A 218 -5.52 -6.14 9.16
C PHE A 218 -5.67 -7.17 8.03
N THR A 219 -5.24 -8.39 8.29
CA THR A 219 -5.21 -9.52 7.35
C THR A 219 -6.54 -10.28 7.24
N GLY A 220 -6.63 -11.21 6.29
CA GLY A 220 -7.82 -12.01 6.02
C GLY A 220 -8.94 -11.22 5.33
N ARG A 221 -8.61 -10.06 4.73
CA ARG A 221 -9.53 -9.17 4.03
C ARG A 221 -8.76 -8.24 3.09
N VAL A 222 -9.51 -7.61 2.18
CA VAL A 222 -9.01 -6.42 1.46
C VAL A 222 -9.41 -5.18 2.25
N ASN A 223 -8.43 -4.37 2.59
CA ASN A 223 -8.56 -3.10 3.26
C ASN A 223 -9.21 -2.04 2.35
N PRO A 224 -10.04 -1.14 2.91
CA PRO A 224 -10.72 -0.11 2.13
C PRO A 224 -9.75 0.86 1.47
N VAL A 225 -9.80 0.94 0.13
CA VAL A 225 -9.38 2.13 -0.61
C VAL A 225 -10.45 3.21 -0.44
N SER A 226 -10.22 4.16 0.45
CA SER A 226 -11.25 5.13 0.86
C SER A 226 -11.20 6.42 0.04
N VAL A 227 -12.19 7.30 0.27
CA VAL A 227 -12.19 8.67 -0.26
C VAL A 227 -10.97 9.48 0.16
N LEU A 228 -10.26 9.10 1.23
CA LEU A 228 -9.01 9.73 1.65
C LEU A 228 -7.91 9.50 0.62
N THR A 229 -7.66 8.23 0.28
CA THR A 229 -6.65 7.83 -0.72
C THR A 229 -7.01 8.29 -2.12
N LEU A 230 -8.30 8.29 -2.49
CA LEU A 230 -8.76 8.89 -3.74
C LEU A 230 -8.50 10.40 -3.79
N GLY A 231 -8.67 11.11 -2.67
CA GLY A 231 -8.31 12.53 -2.58
C GLY A 231 -6.83 12.77 -2.82
N ALA A 232 -5.95 11.89 -2.32
CA ALA A 232 -4.51 12.00 -2.58
C ALA A 232 -4.15 11.75 -4.06
N LEU A 233 -4.87 10.87 -4.76
CA LEU A 233 -4.74 10.73 -6.22
C LEU A 233 -5.20 12.00 -6.95
N GLU A 234 -6.28 12.65 -6.50
CA GLU A 234 -6.72 13.93 -7.07
C GLU A 234 -5.70 15.05 -6.85
N ASP A 235 -5.08 15.09 -5.68
CA ASP A 235 -3.99 16.02 -5.36
C ASP A 235 -2.75 15.78 -6.24
N LEU A 236 -2.53 14.56 -6.74
CA LEU A 236 -1.48 14.26 -7.72
C LEU A 236 -1.87 14.60 -9.17
N GLY A 237 -3.13 14.98 -9.43
CA GLY A 237 -3.62 15.36 -10.75
C GLY A 237 -4.43 14.29 -11.50
N TYR A 238 -4.75 13.15 -10.86
CA TYR A 238 -5.68 12.19 -11.42
C TYR A 238 -7.12 12.68 -11.34
N ARG A 239 -7.96 12.26 -12.30
CA ARG A 239 -9.42 12.24 -12.06
C ARG A 239 -9.81 10.86 -11.58
N VAL A 240 -10.62 10.79 -10.53
CA VAL A 240 -10.97 9.53 -9.86
C VAL A 240 -12.46 9.23 -9.89
N ASN A 241 -12.81 7.96 -9.73
CA ASN A 241 -14.17 7.48 -9.52
C ASN A 241 -14.49 7.46 -8.02
N ARG A 242 -14.92 8.58 -7.45
CA ARG A 242 -15.25 8.67 -6.01
C ARG A 242 -16.35 7.70 -5.58
N ALA A 243 -17.26 7.31 -6.48
CA ALA A 243 -18.30 6.33 -6.19
C ALA A 243 -17.75 4.89 -6.06
N GLY A 244 -16.55 4.63 -6.58
CA GLY A 244 -15.84 3.37 -6.41
C GLY A 244 -15.07 3.26 -5.09
N ALA A 245 -15.03 4.32 -4.27
CA ALA A 245 -14.38 4.28 -2.98
C ALA A 245 -15.07 3.29 -2.03
N SER A 246 -14.28 2.50 -1.31
CA SER A 246 -14.78 1.67 -0.23
C SER A 246 -15.31 2.53 0.91
N SER A 247 -16.40 2.06 1.53
CA SER A 247 -16.92 2.67 2.75
C SER A 247 -15.85 2.65 3.85
N PHE A 248 -15.58 3.80 4.44
CA PHE A 248 -14.56 3.96 5.47
C PHE A 248 -14.99 5.04 6.46
N LYS A 249 -14.58 4.88 7.71
CA LYS A 249 -14.75 5.87 8.78
C LYS A 249 -13.47 5.91 9.57
N LEU A 250 -13.07 7.11 10.00
CA LEU A 250 -11.95 7.21 10.91
C LEU A 250 -12.30 6.50 12.23
N PRO A 251 -11.33 5.79 12.84
CA PRO A 251 -11.50 5.19 14.15
C PRO A 251 -11.83 6.26 15.19
N GLN A 252 -12.85 6.02 16.01
CA GLN A 252 -13.13 6.85 17.18
C GLN A 252 -12.42 6.23 18.39
N GLY A 253 -11.21 6.70 18.69
CA GLY A 253 -10.37 6.16 19.76
C GLY A 253 -9.20 5.35 19.24
N SER A 254 -9.02 4.12 19.73
CA SER A 254 -7.96 3.22 19.26
C SER A 254 -8.39 2.44 18.01
N CYS A 255 -7.41 1.96 17.25
CA CYS A 255 -7.66 0.94 16.23
C CYS A 255 -8.24 -0.30 16.91
N ALA A 256 -9.54 -0.54 16.74
CA ALA A 256 -10.10 -1.83 17.04
C ALA A 256 -9.51 -2.81 16.02
N ALA A 257 -8.56 -3.64 16.43
CA ALA A 257 -8.18 -4.81 15.66
C ALA A 257 -9.46 -5.60 15.42
N GLN A 258 -10.01 -5.57 14.21
CA GLN A 258 -11.16 -6.39 13.85
C GLN A 258 -10.66 -7.82 13.66
N ILE A 259 -10.39 -8.50 14.77
CA ILE A 259 -10.35 -9.96 14.80
C ILE A 259 -11.78 -10.42 14.51
N LYS A 260 -12.03 -10.90 13.29
CA LYS A 260 -13.07 -11.91 13.08
C LYS A 260 -12.40 -13.21 12.69
N LYS A 261 -12.25 -14.11 13.66
CA LYS A 261 -12.27 -15.55 13.41
C LYS A 261 -13.31 -16.14 14.35
N ASP A 262 -14.33 -16.71 13.72
CA ASP A 262 -15.51 -17.42 14.21
C ASP A 262 -15.78 -17.51 15.72
N ALA A 263 -17.02 -17.15 16.05
CA ALA A 263 -17.66 -17.46 17.31
C ALA A 263 -17.85 -18.98 17.44
N SER A 264 -16.88 -19.69 18.03
CA SER A 264 -17.12 -20.91 18.83
C SER A 264 -15.85 -21.41 19.54
N VAL A 265 -15.15 -20.58 20.32
CA VAL A 265 -14.31 -21.05 21.44
C VAL A 265 -14.39 -20.00 22.55
N ASN A 266 -14.54 -20.44 23.80
CA ASN A 266 -14.55 -19.60 25.01
C ASN A 266 -13.39 -18.57 25.02
N PRO A 267 -13.60 -17.37 25.60
CA PRO A 267 -12.65 -16.25 25.48
C PRO A 267 -11.35 -16.50 26.28
N PRO A 268 -10.16 -16.36 25.67
CA PRO A 268 -8.92 -16.21 26.43
C PRO A 268 -8.66 -14.71 26.65
N GLY A 269 -9.00 -14.21 27.83
CA GLY A 269 -8.92 -12.77 28.11
C GLY A 269 -8.75 -12.41 29.58
N ALA A 270 -8.22 -13.31 30.41
CA ALA A 270 -7.60 -12.88 31.66
C ALA A 270 -6.21 -12.31 31.35
N PRO A 271 -5.82 -11.13 31.86
CA PRO A 271 -4.50 -10.58 31.63
C PRO A 271 -3.42 -11.53 32.13
N MET A 272 -2.43 -11.79 31.28
CA MET A 272 -1.28 -12.63 31.58
C MET A 272 -0.53 -12.07 32.79
N ARG A 273 -0.62 -12.75 33.94
CA ARG A 273 0.14 -12.39 35.14
C ARG A 273 1.57 -12.89 34.98
N VAL A 274 2.46 -12.04 34.46
CA VAL A 274 3.90 -12.30 34.51
C VAL A 274 4.36 -12.15 35.96
N PRO A 275 4.92 -13.19 36.61
CA PRO A 275 5.42 -13.08 37.98
C PRO A 275 6.56 -12.06 38.05
N GLN A 276 6.60 -11.24 39.10
CA GLN A 276 7.80 -10.44 39.40
C GLN A 276 8.98 -11.39 39.63
N GLY A 277 9.98 -11.33 38.74
CA GLY A 277 11.15 -12.23 38.75
C GLY A 277 11.17 -13.29 37.63
N GLY A 278 10.20 -13.31 36.72
CA GLY A 278 10.18 -14.20 35.56
C GLY A 278 9.45 -15.53 35.79
N PHE A 279 9.34 -16.37 34.76
CA PHE A 279 8.65 -17.66 34.87
C PHE A 279 9.46 -18.70 35.65
N ALA A 280 8.76 -19.61 36.34
CA ALA A 280 9.40 -20.70 37.07
C ALA A 280 10.00 -21.76 36.13
N THR A 281 9.32 -22.07 35.02
CA THR A 281 9.71 -23.04 34.00
C THR A 281 9.19 -22.61 32.62
N CYS A 282 9.77 -23.14 31.55
CA CYS A 282 9.29 -22.90 30.18
C CYS A 282 7.89 -23.46 29.93
N ALA A 283 7.50 -24.53 30.63
CA ALA A 283 6.14 -25.04 30.60
C ALA A 283 5.15 -24.03 31.19
N ALA A 284 5.52 -23.37 32.30
CA ALA A 284 4.70 -22.31 32.89
C ALA A 284 4.60 -21.08 31.98
N ALA A 285 5.68 -20.72 31.28
CA ALA A 285 5.66 -19.66 30.27
C ALA A 285 4.70 -19.97 29.12
N ARG A 286 4.74 -21.20 28.57
CA ARG A 286 3.80 -21.65 27.51
C ARG A 286 2.36 -21.69 27.99
N ALA A 287 2.12 -22.26 29.17
CA ALA A 287 0.78 -22.35 29.76
C ALA A 287 0.18 -20.97 30.05
N ALA A 288 1.03 -19.97 30.34
CA ALA A 288 0.63 -18.59 30.52
C ALA A 288 0.45 -17.82 29.19
N GLY A 289 0.79 -18.42 28.04
CA GLY A 289 0.69 -17.79 26.73
C GLY A 289 1.85 -16.81 26.41
N ALA A 290 3.02 -17.01 27.00
CA ALA A 290 4.19 -16.17 26.73
C ALA A 290 4.65 -16.34 25.27
N SER A 291 5.03 -15.24 24.62
CA SER A 291 5.76 -15.29 23.35
C SER A 291 7.13 -15.95 23.57
N LEU A 292 7.35 -17.12 22.96
CA LEU A 292 8.61 -17.86 23.03
C LEU A 292 9.37 -17.78 21.70
N PRO A 293 10.73 -17.77 21.71
CA PRO A 293 11.60 -17.73 22.89
C PRO A 293 11.58 -16.36 23.61
N ILE A 294 11.78 -16.38 24.93
CA ILE A 294 11.79 -15.17 25.76
C ILE A 294 13.20 -14.57 25.74
N ARG A 295 13.33 -13.32 25.31
CA ARG A 295 14.64 -12.66 25.21
C ARG A 295 15.09 -12.04 26.53
N ARG A 296 16.40 -11.99 26.76
CA ARG A 296 17.00 -11.28 27.90
C ARG A 296 16.48 -9.83 27.96
N GLY A 297 15.93 -9.45 29.12
CA GLY A 297 15.32 -8.14 29.34
C GLY A 297 13.81 -8.07 29.08
N GLN A 298 13.19 -9.11 28.49
CA GLN A 298 11.73 -9.17 28.37
C GLN A 298 11.07 -9.59 29.69
N PRO A 299 9.86 -9.08 30.00
CA PRO A 299 9.05 -9.57 31.11
C PRO A 299 8.84 -11.08 31.00
N GLY A 300 9.24 -11.83 32.02
CA GLY A 300 9.18 -13.29 32.02
C GLY A 300 10.53 -13.98 31.86
N TYR A 301 11.58 -13.27 31.42
CA TYR A 301 12.92 -13.82 31.27
C TYR A 301 13.57 -14.09 32.63
N ARG A 302 14.27 -15.24 32.73
CA ARG A 302 15.13 -15.57 33.87
C ARG A 302 16.32 -16.38 33.37
N VAL A 303 17.53 -16.07 33.86
CA VAL A 303 18.77 -16.77 33.46
C VAL A 303 18.68 -18.30 33.63
N GLY A 304 17.95 -18.79 34.64
CA GLY A 304 17.74 -20.23 34.83
C GLY A 304 16.79 -20.91 33.82
N LEU A 305 16.25 -20.18 32.84
CA LEU A 305 15.48 -20.71 31.71
C LEU A 305 16.26 -20.65 30.37
N ASP A 306 17.42 -19.99 30.39
CA ASP A 306 18.36 -19.78 29.29
C ASP A 306 19.52 -20.75 29.53
N GLY A 307 19.32 -22.00 29.11
CA GLY A 307 20.16 -23.14 29.51
C GLY A 307 21.58 -23.11 28.94
N ASP A 308 21.76 -22.44 27.81
CA ASP A 308 23.04 -22.25 27.12
C ASP A 308 23.58 -20.82 27.24
N GLY A 309 22.81 -19.89 27.81
CA GLY A 309 23.25 -18.57 28.22
C GLY A 309 23.33 -17.56 27.08
N ASP A 310 22.74 -17.86 25.92
CA ASP A 310 22.83 -17.06 24.70
C ASP A 310 21.87 -15.85 24.70
N GLY A 311 21.01 -15.75 25.71
CA GLY A 311 20.04 -14.67 25.88
C GLY A 311 18.64 -15.02 25.41
N LEU A 312 18.37 -16.25 24.96
CA LEU A 312 17.07 -16.75 24.54
C LEU A 312 16.61 -17.88 25.48
N ALA A 313 15.65 -17.58 26.35
CA ALA A 313 15.04 -18.58 27.22
C ALA A 313 13.90 -19.32 26.51
N CYS A 314 13.75 -20.61 26.82
CA CYS A 314 12.63 -21.44 26.37
C CYS A 314 12.51 -21.65 24.85
N GLU A 315 13.63 -21.75 24.17
CA GLU A 315 13.68 -22.14 22.75
C GLU A 315 13.05 -23.52 22.52
N THR A 316 12.43 -23.72 21.36
CA THR A 316 11.92 -25.02 20.93
C THR A 316 12.90 -25.63 19.95
N GLY A 317 13.63 -26.67 20.35
CA GLY A 317 14.50 -27.42 19.43
C GLY A 317 15.93 -27.68 19.90
N ARG A 318 16.23 -27.53 21.20
CA ARG A 318 17.43 -28.11 21.81
C ARG A 318 17.05 -28.99 22.99
#